data_AF-A0A848UXV7-F1
#
_entry.id   AF-A0A848UXV7-F1
#
_cell.length_a   1.000
_cell.length_b   1.000
_cell.length_c   1.000
_cell.angle_alpha   90.00
_cell.angle_beta   90.00
_cell.angle_gamma   90.00
#
_symmetry.space_group_name_H-M   'P 1'
#
loop_
_entity.id
_entity.type
_entity.pdbx_description
1 polymer ?
#
loop_
_entity_poly.entity_id
_entity_poly.type
_entity_poly.pdbx_seq_one_letter_code
_entity_poly.pdbx_strand_id
1 'polypeptide(L)'
;MDKVERKCPSCGTWNVQGETHCFSCGEPVAPEAVIQNDFNKRNELRLAKPPNSIERVLRAWKNSPNPLWRALFVVAHTIWLIYAGILAFFLWLVAATPG
;
A
#
# COMPACT_ATOMS: atom_id res chain seq x y z
N MET A 1 1.84 44.25 -2.97
CA MET A 1 1.80 42.87 -2.44
C MET A 1 0.41 42.68 -1.89
N ASP A 2 -0.48 42.10 -2.69
CA ASP A 2 -1.87 41.89 -2.27
C ASP A 2 -1.90 40.84 -1.16
N LYS A 3 -2.51 41.20 -0.02
CA LYS A 3 -2.68 40.28 1.11
C LYS A 3 -3.75 39.27 0.69
N VAL A 4 -3.33 38.08 0.24
CA VAL A 4 -4.26 37.00 -0.09
C VAL A 4 -4.75 36.38 1.20
N GLU A 5 -5.97 36.72 1.60
CA GLU A 5 -6.62 36.13 2.77
C GLU A 5 -7.19 34.76 2.43
N ARG A 6 -7.09 33.82 3.37
CA ARG A 6 -7.56 32.44 3.18
C ARG A 6 -8.54 32.04 4.27
N LYS A 7 -9.73 31.63 3.84
CA LYS A 7 -10.77 31.15 4.72
C LYS A 7 -10.46 29.72 5.18
N CYS A 8 -10.51 29.48 6.48
CA CYS A 8 -10.35 28.15 7.06
C CYS A 8 -11.52 27.24 6.61
N PRO A 9 -11.27 26.04 6.08
CA PRO A 9 -12.32 25.12 5.65
C PRO A 9 -13.08 24.48 6.83
N SER A 10 -12.50 24.48 8.03
CA SER A 10 -13.08 23.84 9.22
C SER A 10 -14.03 24.77 9.99
N CYS A 11 -13.58 25.98 10.35
CA CYS A 11 -14.39 26.93 11.14
C CYS A 11 -14.90 28.15 10.36
N GLY A 12 -14.43 28.38 9.14
CA GLY A 12 -14.85 29.52 8.30
C GLY A 12 -14.18 30.86 8.61
N THR A 13 -13.24 30.93 9.55
CA THR A 13 -12.49 32.15 9.89
C THR A 13 -11.49 32.54 8.79
N TRP A 14 -11.34 33.83 8.51
CA TRP A 14 -10.34 34.36 7.56
C TRP A 14 -8.97 34.49 8.23
N ASN A 15 -7.94 33.90 7.63
CA ASN A 15 -6.55 33.93 8.10
C ASN A 15 -5.67 34.61 7.05
N VAL A 16 -4.58 35.24 7.50
CA VAL A 16 -3.61 35.90 6.60
C VAL A 16 -2.69 34.87 5.94
N GLN A 17 -2.19 35.18 4.74
CA GLN A 17 -1.24 34.32 4.05
C GLN A 17 0.05 34.16 4.86
N GLY A 18 0.46 32.90 5.10
CA GLY A 18 1.69 32.56 5.84
C GLY A 18 1.41 31.82 7.14
N GLU A 19 0.19 31.90 7.67
CA GLU A 19 -0.23 31.08 8.79
C GLU A 19 -0.44 29.63 8.34
N THR A 20 0.24 28.70 9.03
CA THR A 20 0.13 27.26 8.77
C THR A 20 -1.15 26.68 9.34
N HIS A 21 -1.63 27.24 10.46
CA HIS A 21 -2.80 26.80 11.20
C HIS A 21 -3.74 27.98 11.46
N CYS A 22 -5.03 27.70 11.60
CA CYS A 22 -6.02 28.71 11.92
C CYS A 22 -5.84 29.21 13.36
N PHE A 23 -5.79 30.52 13.57
CA PHE A 23 -5.70 31.09 14.93
C PHE A 23 -6.94 30.84 15.80
N SER A 24 -8.08 30.50 15.19
CA SER A 24 -9.34 30.30 15.90
C SER A 24 -9.59 28.83 16.27
N CYS A 25 -9.37 27.88 15.35
CA CYS A 25 -9.67 26.46 15.58
C CYS A 25 -8.44 25.54 15.60
N GLY A 26 -7.26 26.04 15.22
CA GLY A 26 -6.03 25.25 15.18
C GLY A 26 -5.91 24.28 14.00
N GLU A 27 -6.91 24.14 13.13
CA GLU A 27 -6.81 23.28 11.94
C GLU A 27 -5.82 23.89 10.94
N PRO A 28 -5.02 23.08 10.21
CA PRO A 28 -4.17 23.56 9.13
C PRO A 28 -4.96 24.35 8.08
N VAL A 29 -4.38 25.48 7.66
CA VAL A 29 -4.94 26.37 6.62
C VAL A 29 -3.97 26.51 5.44
N ALA A 30 -2.66 26.40 5.66
CA ALA A 30 -1.68 26.32 4.58
C ALA A 30 -1.95 25.11 3.68
N PRO A 31 -1.90 25.23 2.34
CA PRO A 31 -2.29 24.12 1.46
C PRO A 31 -1.39 22.90 1.69
N GLU A 32 -0.10 23.13 1.93
CA GLU A 32 0.86 22.07 2.24
C GLU A 32 0.52 21.38 3.58
N ALA A 33 0.14 22.17 4.60
CA ALA A 33 -0.23 21.65 5.91
C ALA A 33 -1.54 20.85 5.88
N VAL A 34 -2.51 21.27 5.07
CA VAL A 34 -3.78 20.54 4.86
C VAL A 34 -3.51 19.20 4.18
N ILE A 35 -2.73 19.21 3.08
CA ILE A 35 -2.36 17.98 2.37
C ILE A 35 -1.61 17.02 3.30
N GLN A 36 -0.68 17.53 4.11
CA GLN A 36 0.08 16.72 5.04
C GLN A 36 -0.81 16.12 6.15
N ASN A 37 -1.74 16.90 6.71
CA ASN A 37 -2.67 16.41 7.72
C ASN A 37 -3.60 15.32 7.15
N ASP A 38 -4.13 15.52 5.93
CA ASP A 38 -4.95 14.53 5.26
C ASP A 38 -4.18 13.24 4.95
N PHE A 39 -2.91 13.36 4.55
CA PHE A 39 -2.04 12.21 4.32
C PHE A 39 -1.79 11.44 5.62
N ASN A 40 -1.50 12.14 6.72
CA ASN A 40 -1.27 11.55 8.03
C ASN A 40 -2.53 10.83 8.55
N LYS A 41 -3.69 11.50 8.52
CA LYS A 41 -4.99 10.89 8.89
C LYS A 41 -5.28 9.62 8.10
N ARG A 42 -5.03 9.62 6.78
CA ARG A 42 -5.23 8.43 5.93
C ARG A 42 -4.27 7.29 6.30
N ASN A 43 -3.02 7.60 6.61
CA ASN A 43 -2.06 6.57 7.03
C ASN A 43 -2.39 5.99 8.40
N GLU A 44 -2.81 6.83 9.35
CA GLU A 44 -3.30 6.36 10.65
C GLU A 44 -4.51 5.44 10.49
N LEU A 45 -5.47 5.79 9.64
CA LEU A 45 -6.62 4.92 9.32
C LEU A 45 -6.21 3.61 8.67
N ARG A 46 -5.17 3.61 7.81
CA ARG A 46 -4.62 2.38 7.21
C ARG A 46 -3.93 1.49 8.23
N LEU A 47 -3.20 2.09 9.17
CA LEU A 47 -2.51 1.37 10.26
C LEU A 47 -3.48 0.86 11.32
N ALA A 48 -4.55 1.61 11.59
CA ALA A 48 -5.61 1.26 12.54
C ALA A 48 -6.57 0.21 11.96
N LYS A 49 -6.58 -0.01 10.64
CA LYS A 49 -7.39 -1.07 10.04
C LYS A 49 -6.87 -2.42 10.55
N PRO A 50 -7.68 -3.20 11.28
CA PRO A 50 -7.23 -4.47 11.82
C PRO A 50 -6.83 -5.40 10.67
N PRO A 51 -5.72 -6.15 10.78
CA PRO A 51 -5.33 -7.11 9.76
C PRO A 51 -6.50 -8.03 9.43
N ASN A 52 -6.82 -8.14 8.15
CA ASN A 52 -7.71 -9.20 7.68
C ASN A 52 -7.14 -10.57 8.11
N SER A 53 -8.00 -11.59 8.22
CA SER A 53 -7.61 -12.96 8.61
C SER A 53 -6.40 -13.46 7.80
N ILE A 54 -6.38 -13.16 6.50
CA ILE A 54 -5.28 -13.47 5.58
C ILE A 54 -4.00 -12.74 5.98
N GLU A 55 -4.05 -11.44 6.30
CA GLU A 55 -2.86 -10.67 6.72
C GLU A 55 -2.27 -11.15 8.04
N ARG A 56 -3.13 -11.63 8.95
CA ARG A 56 -2.70 -12.18 10.24
C ARG A 56 -1.94 -13.49 10.05
N VAL A 57 -2.44 -14.34 9.16
CA VAL A 57 -1.76 -15.57 8.72
C VAL A 57 -0.46 -15.23 7.98
N LEU A 58 -0.49 -14.26 7.07
CA LEU A 58 0.68 -13.82 6.31
C LEU A 58 1.78 -13.25 7.22
N ARG A 59 1.43 -12.44 8.22
CA ARG A 59 2.38 -11.93 9.22
C ARG A 59 2.97 -13.05 10.07
N ALA A 60 2.14 -13.99 10.53
CA ALA A 60 2.60 -15.14 11.29
C ALA A 60 3.58 -16.01 10.46
N TRP A 61 3.31 -16.17 9.16
CA TRP A 61 4.17 -16.95 8.27
C TRP A 61 5.45 -16.21 7.89
N LYS A 62 5.36 -14.92 7.57
CA LYS A 62 6.51 -14.08 7.20
C LYS A 62 7.47 -13.83 8.37
N ASN A 63 6.95 -13.79 9.60
CA ASN A 63 7.75 -13.66 10.82
C ASN A 63 8.20 -15.02 11.39
N SER A 64 7.85 -16.14 10.77
CA SER A 64 8.37 -17.45 11.16
C SER A 64 9.79 -17.62 10.61
N PRO A 65 10.82 -17.74 11.46
CA PRO A 65 12.21 -17.69 11.06
C PRO A 65 12.73 -19.02 10.49
N ASN A 66 11.87 -19.91 10.00
CA ASN A 66 12.29 -21.27 9.66
C ASN A 66 12.79 -21.34 8.21
N PRO A 67 14.12 -21.32 7.96
CA PRO A 67 14.68 -21.43 6.61
C PRO A 67 14.30 -22.74 5.91
N LEU A 68 13.89 -23.75 6.69
CA LEU A 68 13.42 -25.03 6.18
C LEU A 68 12.17 -24.90 5.31
N TRP A 69 11.17 -24.12 5.74
CA TRP A 69 9.96 -23.89 4.93
C TRP A 69 10.27 -23.08 3.68
N ARG A 70 11.21 -22.13 3.76
CA ARG A 70 11.69 -21.38 2.60
C ARG A 70 12.38 -22.31 1.59
N ALA A 71 13.25 -23.20 2.06
CA ALA A 71 13.92 -24.18 1.20
C ALA A 71 12.93 -25.16 0.56
N LEU A 72 11.98 -25.70 1.34
CA LEU A 72 10.96 -26.61 0.86
C LEU A 72 10.08 -25.96 -0.22
N PHE A 73 9.67 -24.71 -0.01
CA PHE A 73 8.85 -23.99 -0.98
C PHE A 73 9.62 -23.70 -2.27
N VAL A 74 10.91 -23.37 -2.16
CA VAL A 74 11.78 -23.18 -3.34
C VAL A 74 11.92 -24.49 -4.12
N VAL A 75 12.16 -25.62 -3.45
CA VAL A 75 12.27 -26.94 -4.10
C VAL A 75 10.95 -27.36 -4.74
N ALA A 76 9.83 -27.21 -4.04
CA ALA A 76 8.52 -27.52 -4.60
C ALA A 76 8.20 -26.65 -5.83
N HIS A 77 8.54 -25.36 -5.77
CA HIS A 77 8.32 -24.44 -6.87
C HIS A 77 9.20 -24.75 -8.08
N THR A 78 10.48 -25.10 -7.89
CA THR A 78 11.36 -25.48 -9.01
C THR A 78 10.88 -26.77 -9.67
N ILE A 79 10.47 -27.78 -8.89
CA ILE A 79 9.87 -29.01 -9.41
C ILE A 79 8.62 -28.70 -10.24
N TRP A 80 7.74 -27.83 -9.72
CA TRP A 80 6.54 -27.41 -10.44
C TRP A 80 6.84 -26.73 -11.78
N LEU A 81 7.83 -25.82 -11.82
CA LEU A 81 8.21 -25.13 -13.05
C LEU A 81 8.79 -26.10 -14.10
N ILE A 82 9.61 -27.06 -13.66
CA ILE A 82 10.14 -28.11 -14.54
C ILE A 82 8.99 -28.94 -15.10
N TYR A 83 8.06 -29.38 -14.25
CA TYR A 83 6.88 -30.12 -14.66
C TYR A 83 6.03 -29.35 -15.69
N ALA A 84 5.75 -28.07 -15.42
CA ALA A 84 5.01 -27.21 -16.34
C ALA A 84 5.74 -27.02 -17.68
N GLY A 85 7.07 -26.89 -17.67
CA GLY A 85 7.88 -26.80 -18.88
C GLY A 85 7.83 -28.08 -19.72
N ILE A 86 7.90 -29.25 -19.08
CA ILE A 86 7.77 -30.55 -19.75
C ILE A 86 6.37 -30.70 -20.37
N LEU A 87 5.31 -30.37 -19.63
CA LEU A 87 3.94 -30.41 -20.16
C LEU A 87 3.77 -29.46 -21.35
N ALA A 88 4.31 -28.24 -21.26
CA ALA A 88 4.26 -27.27 -22.36
C ALA A 88 4.99 -27.79 -23.60
N PHE A 89 6.13 -28.47 -23.41
CA PHE A 89 6.86 -29.10 -24.50
C PHE A 89 6.06 -30.22 -25.19
N PHE A 90 5.42 -31.10 -24.41
CA PHE A 90 4.57 -32.15 -24.97
C PHE A 90 3.32 -31.60 -25.65
N LEU A 91 2.67 -30.60 -25.05
CA LEU A 91 1.55 -29.90 -25.68
C LEU A 91 1.96 -29.27 -27.01
N TRP A 92 3.15 -28.68 -27.06
CA TRP A 92 3.69 -28.12 -28.29
C TRP A 92 3.94 -29.20 -29.35
N LEU A 93 4.50 -30.35 -28.99
CA LEU A 93 4.68 -31.47 -29.93
C LEU A 93 3.34 -31.95 -30.51
N VAL A 94 2.30 -32.09 -29.68
CA VAL A 94 0.96 -32.49 -30.13
C VAL A 94 0.33 -31.43 -31.03
N ALA A 95 0.52 -30.14 -30.73
CA ALA A 95 0.02 -29.05 -31.56
C ALA A 95 0.80 -28.91 -32.88
N ALA A 96 2.10 -29.26 -32.88
CA ALA A 96 2.99 -29.14 -34.02
C ALA A 96 2.97 -30.37 -34.94
N THR A 97 2.43 -31.51 -34.50
CA THR A 97 2.21 -32.65 -35.39
C THR A 97 1.11 -32.32 -36.40
N PRO A 98 1.40 -32.31 -37.71
CA PRO A 98 0.39 -32.10 -38.74
C PRO A 98 -0.54 -33.32 -38.75
N GLY A 99 -1.82 -33.08 -38.48
CA GLY A 99 -2.91 -33.99 -38.79
C GLY A 99 -3.45 -33.75 -40.19
#